data_AF-A0A7W0LSN6-F1
#
_entry.id   AF-A0A7W0LSN6-F1
#
_cell.length_a   1.000
_cell.length_b   1.000
_cell.length_c   1.000
_cell.angle_alpha   90.00
_cell.angle_beta   90.00
_cell.angle_gamma   90.00
#
_symmetry.space_group_name_H-M   'P 1'
#
loop_
_entity.id
_entity.type
_entity.pdbx_description
1 polymer ?
#
loop_
_entity_poly.entity_id
_entity_poly.type
_entity_poly.pdbx_seq_one_letter_code
_entity_poly.pdbx_strand_id
1 'polypeptide(L)'
;MRWASEYVMYLPLGLLGLGRWLSWLVRRVPAALYRPMRTGHREPLSVVVPVYQEDPDIFRAALSSWLVNDVEEVILVIDVTDADCQAVAEEIERRDRRVRILLTSVPGKRDALRRGWVAARSSLVALVDSDTIWAPDVAARVCEPFADPGIGGVGTRQNVYNPRGLWQNLNDMYLDYRYFDESPAQTVMGQAVSCLSGRTAVYRRALLLEHTEAFMQESFLGVPCMSGDDKRLT
;
A
#
# COMPACT_ATOMS: atom_id res chain seq x y z
N MET A 1 18.21 56.19 -3.59
CA MET A 1 18.97 54.94 -3.87
C MET A 1 19.22 54.03 -2.64
N ARG A 2 18.62 54.28 -1.45
CA ARG A 2 18.76 53.37 -0.28
C ARG A 2 17.86 52.13 -0.33
N TRP A 3 16.75 52.20 -1.07
CA TRP A 3 15.80 51.09 -1.20
C TRP A 3 16.39 49.87 -1.94
N ALA A 4 17.23 50.10 -2.96
CA ALA A 4 17.79 49.02 -3.77
C ALA A 4 18.76 48.11 -2.97
N SER A 5 19.51 48.66 -2.00
CA SER A 5 20.42 47.88 -1.15
C SER A 5 19.70 47.00 -0.13
N GLU A 6 18.49 47.39 0.31
CA GLU A 6 17.70 46.62 1.27
C GLU A 6 17.09 45.37 0.63
N TYR A 7 16.64 45.44 -0.62
CA TYR A 7 16.09 44.28 -1.33
C TYR A 7 17.15 43.24 -1.71
N VAL A 8 18.40 43.66 -1.95
CA VAL A 8 19.52 42.74 -2.23
C VAL A 8 19.75 41.78 -1.07
N MET A 9 19.50 42.20 0.18
CA MET A 9 19.58 41.34 1.37
C MET A 9 18.57 40.17 1.33
N TYR A 10 17.40 40.38 0.73
CA TYR A 10 16.34 39.37 0.64
C TYR A 10 16.42 38.49 -0.61
N LEU A 11 17.29 38.81 -1.59
CA LEU A 11 17.45 38.02 -2.81
C LEU A 11 17.75 36.52 -2.53
N PRO A 12 18.64 36.14 -1.60
CA PRO A 12 18.86 34.73 -1.28
C PRO A 12 17.61 34.02 -0.78
N LEU A 13 16.81 34.67 0.08
CA LEU A 13 15.54 34.13 0.58
C LEU A 13 14.51 34.00 -0.55
N GLY A 14 14.47 34.98 -1.46
CA GLY A 14 13.63 34.95 -2.66
C GLY A 14 13.99 33.80 -3.61
N LEU A 15 15.29 33.57 -3.85
CA LEU A 15 15.77 32.47 -4.69
C LEU A 15 15.48 31.10 -4.06
N LEU A 16 15.68 30.95 -2.75
CA LEU A 16 15.31 29.73 -2.02
C LEU A 16 13.79 29.48 -2.07
N GLY A 17 12.99 30.54 -1.88
CA GLY A 17 11.55 30.47 -2.01
C GLY A 17 11.12 30.05 -3.40
N LEU A 18 11.67 30.68 -4.44
CA LEU A 18 11.41 30.34 -5.84
C LEU A 18 11.80 28.89 -6.13
N GLY A 19 12.99 28.45 -5.71
CA GLY A 19 13.43 27.07 -5.88
C GLY A 19 12.50 26.07 -5.21
N ARG A 20 12.00 26.38 -4.01
CA ARG A 20 11.02 25.53 -3.31
C ARG A 20 9.68 25.48 -4.02
N TRP A 21 9.16 26.60 -4.51
CA TRP A 21 7.92 26.65 -5.29
C TRP A 21 8.05 25.94 -6.63
N LEU A 22 9.16 26.12 -7.35
CA LEU A 22 9.45 25.39 -8.58
C LEU A 22 9.53 23.88 -8.33
N SER A 23 10.24 23.45 -7.30
CA SER A 23 10.32 22.03 -6.92
C SER A 23 8.95 21.45 -6.54
N TRP A 24 8.08 22.23 -5.90
CA TRP A 24 6.71 21.82 -5.62
C TRP A 24 5.86 21.74 -6.90
N LEU A 25 5.98 22.71 -7.81
CA LEU A 25 5.28 22.73 -9.09
C LEU A 25 5.62 21.53 -9.98
N VAL A 26 6.87 21.04 -9.94
CA VAL A 26 7.28 19.81 -10.63
C VAL A 26 6.41 18.61 -10.23
N ARG A 27 5.89 18.57 -9.00
CA ARG A 27 4.96 17.52 -8.55
C ARG A 27 3.50 17.95 -8.74
N ARG A 28 3.15 19.17 -8.35
CA ARG A 28 1.77 19.65 -8.36
C ARG A 28 1.16 19.69 -9.77
N VAL A 29 1.90 20.17 -10.76
CA VAL A 29 1.37 20.36 -12.12
C VAL A 29 1.02 19.02 -12.76
N PRO A 30 1.91 18.00 -12.81
CA PRO A 30 1.54 16.68 -13.30
C PRO A 30 0.42 16.02 -12.48
N ALA A 31 0.44 16.17 -11.14
CA ALA A 31 -0.61 15.62 -10.29
C ALA A 31 -1.99 16.18 -10.61
N ALA A 32 -2.09 17.48 -10.93
CA ALA A 32 -3.35 18.10 -11.34
C ALA A 32 -3.87 17.59 -12.69
N LEU A 33 -3.02 16.99 -13.51
CA LEU A 33 -3.38 16.38 -14.79
C LEU A 33 -3.77 14.90 -14.64
N TYR A 34 -3.55 14.30 -13.48
CA TYR A 34 -3.90 12.91 -13.23
C TYR A 34 -5.40 12.67 -13.37
N ARG A 35 -5.75 11.58 -14.05
CA ARG A 35 -7.12 11.09 -14.16
C ARG A 35 -7.15 9.62 -13.74
N PRO A 36 -7.98 9.24 -12.76
CA PRO A 36 -8.19 7.85 -12.42
C PRO A 36 -8.65 7.04 -13.65
N MET A 37 -8.06 5.88 -13.86
CA MET A 37 -8.54 4.94 -14.89
C MET A 37 -9.91 4.42 -14.47
N ARG A 38 -10.89 4.50 -15.36
CA ARG A 38 -12.28 4.04 -15.17
C ARG A 38 -12.64 3.07 -16.28
N THR A 39 -11.94 1.95 -16.32
CA THR A 39 -12.09 0.94 -17.39
C THR A 39 -13.25 -0.02 -17.11
N GLY A 40 -13.70 -0.12 -15.86
CA GLY A 40 -14.64 -1.17 -15.44
C GLY A 40 -14.02 -2.58 -15.43
N HIS A 41 -12.70 -2.70 -15.66
CA HIS A 41 -12.01 -3.99 -15.64
C HIS A 41 -12.16 -4.67 -14.27
N ARG A 42 -12.43 -5.97 -14.33
CA ARG A 42 -12.57 -6.86 -13.18
C ARG A 42 -11.71 -8.07 -13.46
N GLU A 43 -10.99 -8.48 -12.44
CA GLU A 43 -10.13 -9.63 -12.49
C GLU A 43 -10.13 -10.27 -11.09
N PRO A 44 -10.10 -11.61 -10.98
CA PRO A 44 -10.04 -12.29 -9.68
C PRO A 44 -8.95 -11.69 -8.78
N LEU A 45 -9.32 -11.40 -7.53
CA LEU A 45 -8.44 -10.78 -6.54
C LEU A 45 -8.43 -11.59 -5.24
N SER A 46 -7.25 -12.06 -4.85
CA SER A 46 -6.99 -12.65 -3.54
C SER A 46 -6.39 -11.59 -2.61
N VAL A 47 -6.88 -11.51 -1.37
CA VAL A 47 -6.29 -10.66 -0.33
C VAL A 47 -5.35 -11.51 0.52
N VAL A 48 -4.12 -11.05 0.74
CA VAL A 48 -3.11 -11.73 1.55
C VAL A 48 -2.70 -10.80 2.68
N VAL A 49 -2.83 -11.29 3.91
CA VAL A 49 -2.67 -10.50 5.12
C VAL A 49 -1.73 -11.22 6.09
N PRO A 50 -0.52 -10.72 6.34
CA PRO A 50 0.27 -11.15 7.49
C PRO A 50 -0.33 -10.57 8.77
N VAL A 51 -0.54 -11.39 9.79
CA VAL A 51 -1.15 -10.99 11.07
C VAL A 51 -0.23 -11.36 12.22
N TYR A 52 0.10 -10.37 13.07
CA TYR A 52 0.95 -10.56 14.24
C TYR A 52 0.64 -9.53 15.34
N GLN A 53 0.08 -9.99 16.45
CA GLN A 53 -0.23 -9.22 17.67
C GLN A 53 -1.05 -7.95 17.38
N GLU A 54 -2.02 -8.05 16.49
CA GLU A 54 -2.92 -6.94 16.16
C GLU A 54 -3.99 -6.77 17.24
N ASP A 55 -4.55 -5.56 17.36
CA ASP A 55 -5.76 -5.36 18.16
C ASP A 55 -6.93 -6.17 17.55
N PRO A 56 -7.58 -7.09 18.31
CA PRO A 56 -8.62 -7.97 17.76
C PRO A 56 -9.83 -7.24 17.20
N ASP A 57 -10.19 -6.07 17.73
CA ASP A 57 -11.34 -5.29 17.25
C ASP A 57 -11.00 -4.57 15.95
N ILE A 58 -9.79 -4.00 15.84
CA ILE A 58 -9.30 -3.40 14.59
C ILE A 58 -9.17 -4.47 13.52
N PHE A 59 -8.55 -5.61 13.83
CA PHE A 59 -8.40 -6.73 12.89
C PHE A 59 -9.75 -7.24 12.38
N ARG A 60 -10.73 -7.40 13.28
CA ARG A 60 -12.10 -7.79 12.91
C ARG A 60 -12.76 -6.78 11.98
N ALA A 61 -12.58 -5.48 12.23
CA ALA A 61 -13.10 -4.43 11.37
C ALA A 61 -12.44 -4.44 9.99
N ALA A 62 -11.13 -4.61 9.93
CA ALA A 62 -10.37 -4.72 8.68
C ALA A 62 -10.80 -5.94 7.87
N LEU A 63 -10.85 -7.13 8.48
CA LEU A 63 -11.30 -8.37 7.85
C LEU A 63 -12.73 -8.26 7.30
N SER A 64 -13.64 -7.67 8.06
CA SER A 64 -15.01 -7.43 7.61
C SER A 64 -15.04 -6.49 6.40
N SER A 65 -14.18 -5.47 6.35
CA SER A 65 -14.11 -4.52 5.25
C SER A 65 -13.64 -5.14 3.93
N TRP A 66 -12.70 -6.10 3.99
CA TRP A 66 -12.22 -6.81 2.80
C TRP A 66 -13.30 -7.74 2.23
N LEU A 67 -14.06 -8.42 3.09
CA LEU A 67 -15.11 -9.34 2.66
C LEU A 67 -16.31 -8.66 1.98
N VAL A 68 -16.56 -7.38 2.28
CA VAL A 68 -17.59 -6.56 1.61
C VAL A 68 -17.17 -6.13 0.20
N ASN A 69 -15.87 -6.19 -0.12
CA ASN A 69 -15.32 -5.75 -1.42
C ASN A 69 -15.44 -6.78 -2.57
N ASP A 70 -16.25 -7.83 -2.41
CA ASP A 70 -16.45 -8.87 -3.44
C ASP A 70 -15.14 -9.52 -3.93
N VAL A 71 -14.23 -9.79 -2.99
CA VAL A 71 -12.97 -10.50 -3.25
C VAL A 71 -13.20 -12.01 -3.29
N GLU A 72 -12.33 -12.73 -4.00
CA GLU A 72 -12.44 -14.18 -4.19
C GLU A 72 -12.03 -14.97 -2.93
N GLU A 73 -10.98 -14.51 -2.27
CA GLU A 73 -10.48 -15.11 -1.04
C GLU A 73 -9.70 -14.11 -0.20
N VAL A 74 -9.67 -14.36 1.11
CA VAL A 74 -8.82 -13.67 2.08
C VAL A 74 -7.95 -14.71 2.76
N ILE A 75 -6.65 -14.65 2.53
CA ILE A 75 -5.65 -15.55 3.08
C ILE A 75 -4.95 -14.84 4.24
N LEU A 76 -5.24 -15.31 5.44
CA LEU A 76 -4.69 -14.81 6.68
C LEU A 76 -3.47 -15.65 7.04
N VAL A 77 -2.28 -15.06 7.06
CA VAL A 77 -1.05 -15.72 7.47
C VAL A 77 -0.73 -15.27 8.89
N ILE A 78 -1.12 -16.09 9.86
CA ILE A 78 -1.14 -15.73 11.28
C ILE A 78 0.00 -16.46 11.99
N ASP A 79 0.72 -15.75 12.85
CA ASP A 79 1.72 -16.36 13.72
C ASP A 79 1.03 -17.32 14.72
N VAL A 80 1.60 -18.52 14.90
CA VAL A 80 1.07 -19.55 15.81
C VAL A 80 0.94 -19.09 17.26
N THR A 81 1.67 -18.05 17.67
CA THR A 81 1.63 -17.49 19.03
C THR A 81 0.49 -16.48 19.24
N ASP A 82 -0.15 -16.00 18.17
CA ASP A 82 -1.22 -15.00 18.25
C ASP A 82 -2.60 -15.66 18.38
N ALA A 83 -2.90 -16.13 19.59
CA ALA A 83 -4.15 -16.85 19.88
C ALA A 83 -5.40 -15.96 19.71
N ASP A 84 -5.30 -14.67 19.99
CA ASP A 84 -6.43 -13.73 19.93
C ASP A 84 -6.84 -13.48 18.47
N CYS A 85 -5.89 -13.20 17.57
CA CYS A 85 -6.20 -13.04 16.15
C CYS A 85 -6.61 -14.36 15.49
N GLN A 86 -6.06 -15.50 15.92
CA GLN A 86 -6.52 -16.82 15.47
C GLN A 86 -8.00 -17.03 15.81
N ALA A 87 -8.42 -16.73 17.04
CA ALA A 87 -9.81 -16.86 17.45
C ALA A 87 -10.76 -16.00 16.61
N VAL A 88 -10.38 -14.76 16.29
CA VAL A 88 -11.15 -13.87 15.39
C VAL A 88 -11.24 -14.45 13.98
N ALA A 89 -10.10 -14.91 13.43
CA ALA A 89 -10.04 -15.46 12.09
C ALA A 89 -10.88 -16.73 11.94
N GLU A 90 -10.79 -17.66 12.91
CA GLU A 90 -11.56 -18.91 12.90
C GLU A 90 -13.06 -18.66 13.04
N GLU A 91 -13.47 -17.66 13.82
CA GLU A 91 -14.88 -17.27 13.92
C GLU A 91 -15.45 -16.86 12.56
N ILE A 92 -14.68 -16.09 11.78
CA ILE A 92 -15.10 -15.58 10.49
C ILE A 92 -14.98 -16.67 9.41
N GLU A 93 -13.93 -17.49 9.42
CA GLU A 93 -13.75 -18.63 8.50
C GLU A 93 -14.92 -19.63 8.58
N ARG A 94 -15.45 -19.88 9.79
CA ARG A 94 -16.66 -20.72 9.96
C ARG A 94 -17.92 -20.13 9.31
N ARG A 95 -17.97 -18.81 9.11
CA ARG A 95 -19.12 -18.09 8.54
C ARG A 95 -18.95 -17.77 7.05
N ASP A 96 -17.72 -17.54 6.60
CA ASP A 96 -17.40 -17.17 5.23
C ASP A 96 -16.25 -18.04 4.69
N ARG A 97 -16.57 -18.88 3.71
CA ARG A 97 -15.63 -19.84 3.09
C ARG A 97 -14.53 -19.17 2.25
N ARG A 98 -14.63 -17.86 2.01
CA ARG A 98 -13.57 -17.10 1.33
C ARG A 98 -12.37 -16.87 2.22
N VAL A 99 -12.54 -16.91 3.55
CA VAL A 99 -11.43 -16.77 4.50
C VAL A 99 -10.69 -18.10 4.59
N ARG A 100 -9.35 -18.04 4.56
CA ARG A 100 -8.45 -19.19 4.69
C ARG A 100 -7.33 -18.85 5.64
N ILE A 101 -7.13 -19.65 6.67
CA ILE A 101 -6.07 -19.43 7.66
C ILE A 101 -4.83 -20.28 7.30
N LEU A 102 -3.66 -19.64 7.29
CA LEU A 102 -2.35 -20.27 7.19
C LEU A 102 -1.54 -19.94 8.43
N LEU A 103 -1.30 -20.92 9.28
CA LEU A 103 -0.45 -20.74 10.45
C LEU A 103 1.03 -20.77 10.07
N THR A 104 1.81 -19.87 10.67
CA THR A 104 3.27 -19.84 10.53
C THR A 104 3.95 -19.75 11.88
N SER A 105 5.06 -20.47 12.04
CA SER A 105 5.97 -20.33 13.18
C SER A 105 7.27 -19.61 12.81
N VAL A 106 7.38 -19.15 11.55
CA VAL A 106 8.53 -18.40 11.05
C VAL A 106 8.26 -16.91 11.32
N PRO A 107 9.13 -16.23 12.10
CA PRO A 107 8.93 -14.83 12.40
C PRO A 107 9.22 -13.97 11.17
N GLY A 108 8.42 -12.91 11.02
CA GLY A 108 8.67 -11.84 10.05
C GLY A 108 7.66 -11.77 8.90
N LYS A 109 7.41 -10.55 8.45
CA LYS A 109 6.39 -10.22 7.44
C LYS A 109 6.68 -10.85 6.08
N ARG A 110 7.95 -10.90 5.64
CA ARG A 110 8.35 -11.42 4.32
C ARG A 110 7.93 -12.87 4.07
N ASP A 111 8.21 -13.77 5.00
CA ASP A 111 7.83 -15.18 4.82
C ASP A 111 6.30 -15.35 4.86
N ALA A 112 5.61 -14.56 5.69
CA ALA A 112 4.17 -14.56 5.75
C ALA A 112 3.54 -14.10 4.41
N LEU A 113 4.01 -12.99 3.85
CA LEU A 113 3.59 -12.51 2.52
C LEU A 113 3.83 -13.57 1.44
N ARG A 114 5.03 -14.17 1.43
CA ARG A 114 5.40 -15.24 0.50
C ARG A 114 4.45 -16.42 0.56
N ARG A 115 4.20 -16.95 1.76
CA ARG A 115 3.26 -18.07 1.96
C ARG A 115 1.87 -17.73 1.42
N GLY A 116 1.41 -16.51 1.71
CA GLY A 116 0.11 -16.03 1.28
C GLY A 116 -0.01 -15.96 -0.24
N TRP A 117 0.91 -15.27 -0.94
CA TRP A 117 0.80 -15.15 -2.40
C TRP A 117 1.06 -16.46 -3.15
N VAL A 118 1.88 -17.36 -2.60
CA VAL A 118 2.07 -18.71 -3.15
C VAL A 118 0.75 -19.50 -3.04
N ALA A 119 0.05 -19.40 -1.92
CA ALA A 119 -1.22 -20.06 -1.66
C ALA A 119 -2.44 -19.41 -2.34
N ALA A 120 -2.31 -18.17 -2.79
CA ALA A 120 -3.33 -17.44 -3.54
C ALA A 120 -3.63 -18.14 -4.88
N ARG A 121 -4.89 -18.05 -5.32
CA ARG A 121 -5.40 -18.70 -6.52
C ARG A 121 -5.78 -17.71 -7.61
N SER A 122 -6.06 -16.46 -7.23
CA SER A 122 -6.42 -15.41 -8.18
C SER A 122 -5.22 -14.91 -8.98
N SER A 123 -5.49 -14.27 -10.12
CA SER A 123 -4.44 -13.67 -10.95
C SER A 123 -3.90 -12.36 -10.37
N LEU A 124 -4.71 -11.64 -9.58
CA LEU A 124 -4.26 -10.50 -8.78
C LEU A 124 -4.16 -10.88 -7.29
N VAL A 125 -3.16 -10.32 -6.62
CA VAL A 125 -2.97 -10.46 -5.18
C VAL A 125 -2.83 -9.08 -4.54
N ALA A 126 -3.72 -8.76 -3.61
CA ALA A 126 -3.61 -7.61 -2.73
C ALA A 126 -2.80 -8.00 -1.48
N LEU A 127 -1.67 -7.35 -1.26
CA LEU A 127 -0.93 -7.41 0.00
C LEU A 127 -1.45 -6.29 0.90
N VAL A 128 -1.96 -6.64 2.07
CA VAL A 128 -2.70 -5.74 2.95
C VAL A 128 -2.22 -5.92 4.39
N ASP A 129 -2.09 -4.82 5.14
CA ASP A 129 -1.77 -4.87 6.57
C ASP A 129 -3.00 -5.25 7.39
N SER A 130 -2.81 -5.95 8.52
CA SER A 130 -3.88 -6.47 9.39
C SER A 130 -4.79 -5.38 9.99
N ASP A 131 -4.33 -4.15 10.05
CA ASP A 131 -5.02 -2.97 10.57
C ASP A 131 -5.71 -2.11 9.50
N THR A 132 -5.61 -2.49 8.22
CA THR A 132 -6.04 -1.64 7.11
C THR A 132 -7.50 -1.88 6.74
N ILE A 133 -8.35 -0.90 7.05
CA ILE A 133 -9.78 -0.92 6.72
C ILE A 133 -10.02 -0.35 5.31
N TRP A 134 -10.70 -1.12 4.46
CA TRP A 134 -11.05 -0.74 3.10
C TRP A 134 -12.38 0.00 3.01
N ALA A 135 -12.47 0.95 2.07
CA ALA A 135 -13.76 1.42 1.56
C ALA A 135 -14.45 0.32 0.72
N PRO A 136 -15.78 0.36 0.51
CA PRO A 136 -16.52 -0.72 -0.17
C PRO A 136 -16.17 -0.95 -1.64
N ASP A 137 -15.46 -0.01 -2.29
CA ASP A 137 -15.13 -0.07 -3.71
C ASP A 137 -13.63 -0.28 -4.00
N VAL A 138 -12.80 -0.52 -2.99
CA VAL A 138 -11.34 -0.65 -3.16
C VAL A 138 -10.99 -1.74 -4.17
N ALA A 139 -11.48 -2.97 -4.00
CA ALA A 139 -11.17 -4.08 -4.90
C ALA A 139 -11.60 -3.79 -6.35
N ALA A 140 -12.80 -3.24 -6.51
CA ALA A 140 -13.31 -2.83 -7.81
C ALA A 140 -12.42 -1.80 -8.51
N ARG A 141 -11.82 -0.89 -7.75
CA ARG A 141 -11.08 0.28 -8.25
C ARG A 141 -9.62 -0.03 -8.53
N VAL A 142 -8.99 -0.88 -7.71
CA VAL A 142 -7.61 -1.33 -7.93
C VAL A 142 -7.47 -2.29 -9.11
N CYS A 143 -8.56 -2.96 -9.52
CA CYS A 143 -8.56 -3.79 -10.72
C CYS A 143 -8.56 -2.97 -12.03
N GLU A 144 -9.11 -1.74 -12.04
CA GLU A 144 -9.29 -0.96 -13.28
C GLU A 144 -7.99 -0.75 -14.09
N PRO A 145 -6.83 -0.43 -13.48
CA PRO A 145 -5.58 -0.23 -14.21
C PRO A 145 -5.00 -1.51 -14.83
N PHE A 146 -5.31 -2.69 -14.30
CA PHE A 146 -4.81 -3.96 -14.84
C PHE A 146 -5.44 -4.35 -16.19
N ALA A 147 -6.38 -3.55 -16.70
CA ALA A 147 -6.81 -3.60 -18.10
C ALA A 147 -5.62 -3.45 -19.07
N ASP A 148 -4.59 -2.72 -18.65
CA ASP A 148 -3.31 -2.65 -19.36
C ASP A 148 -2.41 -3.81 -18.89
N PRO A 149 -2.01 -4.74 -19.79
CA PRO A 149 -1.11 -5.84 -19.46
C PRO A 149 0.28 -5.38 -18.99
N GLY A 150 0.70 -4.15 -19.31
CA GLY A 150 1.96 -3.56 -18.85
C GLY A 150 1.96 -3.14 -17.38
N ILE A 151 0.80 -3.04 -16.73
CA ILE A 151 0.71 -2.69 -15.31
C ILE A 151 1.00 -3.93 -14.45
N GLY A 152 2.12 -3.88 -13.72
CA GLY A 152 2.54 -4.93 -12.80
C GLY A 152 1.97 -4.80 -11.38
N GLY A 153 1.71 -3.57 -10.94
CA GLY A 153 1.16 -3.30 -9.62
C GLY A 153 0.43 -1.97 -9.50
N VAL A 154 -0.50 -1.88 -8.54
CA VAL A 154 -1.40 -0.74 -8.29
C VAL A 154 -1.48 -0.47 -6.80
N GLY A 155 -1.40 0.80 -6.41
CA GLY A 155 -1.50 1.26 -5.03
C GLY A 155 -2.82 1.97 -4.77
N THR A 156 -3.16 2.13 -3.50
CA THR A 156 -4.35 2.86 -3.06
C THR A 156 -3.98 4.22 -2.47
N ARG A 157 -4.93 5.16 -2.50
CA ARG A 157 -4.90 6.30 -1.58
C ARG A 157 -5.18 5.78 -0.17
N GLN A 158 -4.43 6.29 0.80
CA GLN A 158 -4.55 5.90 2.20
C GLN A 158 -4.61 7.13 3.07
N ASN A 159 -5.31 7.01 4.19
CA ASN A 159 -5.49 8.04 5.21
C ASN A 159 -5.40 7.38 6.59
N VAL A 160 -5.18 8.18 7.63
CA VAL A 160 -5.22 7.70 9.01
C VAL A 160 -6.67 7.41 9.37
N TYR A 161 -6.90 6.27 10.03
CA TYR A 161 -8.23 5.92 10.52
C TYR A 161 -8.56 6.74 11.78
N ASN A 162 -9.60 7.57 11.70
CA ASN A 162 -10.13 8.38 12.81
C ASN A 162 -9.05 9.15 13.59
N PRO A 163 -8.28 10.05 12.94
CA PRO A 163 -7.14 10.71 13.59
C PRO A 163 -7.61 11.57 14.76
N ARG A 164 -7.03 11.33 15.93
CA ARG A 164 -7.27 12.08 17.18
C ARG A 164 -5.99 12.79 17.61
N GLY A 165 -6.08 14.11 17.72
CA GLY A 165 -4.99 14.95 18.18
C GLY A 165 -4.02 15.39 17.08
N LEU A 166 -3.07 16.25 17.47
CA LEU A 166 -2.22 16.99 16.54
C LEU A 166 -1.37 16.08 15.65
N TRP A 167 -0.67 15.10 16.23
CA TRP A 167 0.28 14.27 15.49
C TRP A 167 -0.39 13.36 14.47
N GLN A 168 -1.55 12.79 14.81
CA GLN A 168 -2.31 11.95 13.89
C GLN A 168 -2.85 12.78 12.72
N ASN A 169 -3.35 13.99 12.99
CA ASN A 169 -3.79 14.92 11.95
C ASN A 169 -2.64 15.36 11.04
N LEU A 170 -1.45 15.67 11.59
CA LEU A 170 -0.28 16.02 10.79
C LEU A 170 0.19 14.86 9.90
N ASN A 171 0.14 13.63 10.42
CA ASN A 171 0.45 12.44 9.61
C ASN A 171 -0.58 12.22 8.50
N ASP A 172 -1.87 12.44 8.78
CA ASP A 172 -2.93 12.35 7.77
C ASP A 172 -2.74 13.38 6.65
N MET A 173 -2.43 14.63 7.01
CA MET A 173 -2.08 15.68 6.05
C MET A 173 -0.85 15.32 5.19
N TYR A 174 0.15 14.66 5.80
CA TYR A 174 1.32 14.18 5.07
C TYR A 174 0.97 13.06 4.08
N LEU A 175 0.08 12.13 4.46
CA LEU A 175 -0.43 11.10 3.55
C LEU A 175 -1.22 11.71 2.40
N ASP A 176 -2.07 12.71 2.68
CA ASP A 176 -2.79 13.44 1.64
C ASP A 176 -1.82 14.10 0.65
N TYR A 177 -0.75 14.76 1.11
CA TYR A 177 0.28 15.28 0.21
C TYR A 177 0.89 14.19 -0.68
N ARG A 178 1.21 13.02 -0.11
CA ARG A 178 1.76 11.89 -0.89
C ARG A 178 0.78 11.40 -1.96
N TYR A 179 -0.50 11.24 -1.62
CA TYR A 179 -1.49 10.63 -2.51
C TYR A 179 -2.21 11.62 -3.45
N PHE A 180 -2.16 12.92 -3.18
CA PHE A 180 -2.69 13.96 -4.06
C PHE A 180 -1.63 14.63 -4.93
N ASP A 181 -0.38 14.67 -4.50
CA ASP A 181 0.70 15.31 -5.26
C ASP A 181 1.73 14.30 -5.77
N GLU A 182 2.34 13.50 -4.89
CA GLU A 182 3.49 12.68 -5.29
C GLU A 182 3.12 11.51 -6.20
N SER A 183 2.25 10.60 -5.74
CA SER A 183 1.89 9.40 -6.52
C SER A 183 1.21 9.76 -7.85
N PRO A 184 0.22 10.68 -7.90
CA PRO A 184 -0.39 11.07 -9.17
C PRO A 184 0.61 11.68 -10.15
N ALA A 185 1.56 12.49 -9.67
CA ALA A 185 2.59 13.07 -10.53
C ALA A 185 3.51 12.01 -11.13
N GLN A 186 3.96 11.05 -10.31
CA GLN A 186 4.80 9.94 -10.78
C GLN A 186 4.04 9.06 -11.79
N THR A 187 2.78 8.74 -11.51
CA THR A 187 1.92 8.00 -12.44
C THR A 187 1.77 8.72 -13.78
N VAL A 188 1.54 10.04 -13.79
CA VAL A 188 1.40 10.81 -15.03
C VAL A 188 2.71 10.92 -15.80
N MET A 189 3.82 11.15 -15.10
CA MET A 189 5.12 11.40 -15.75
C MET A 189 5.81 10.12 -16.23
N GLY A 190 5.62 9.00 -15.54
CA GLY A 190 6.40 7.78 -15.79
C GLY A 190 5.60 6.48 -15.76
N GLN A 191 4.28 6.52 -15.54
CA GLN A 191 3.45 5.32 -15.33
C GLN A 191 4.03 4.36 -14.27
N ALA A 192 4.73 4.93 -13.30
CA ALA A 192 5.42 4.23 -12.23
C ALA A 192 5.33 5.06 -10.96
N VAL A 193 5.50 4.42 -9.80
CA VAL A 193 5.59 5.10 -8.50
C VAL A 193 6.83 4.61 -7.78
N SER A 194 7.39 5.44 -6.91
CA SER A 194 8.63 5.12 -6.19
C SER A 194 8.47 3.96 -5.20
N CYS A 195 7.26 3.77 -4.67
CA CYS A 195 6.93 2.72 -3.71
C CYS A 195 5.42 2.60 -3.58
N LEU A 196 4.90 1.40 -3.86
CA LEU A 196 3.55 0.99 -3.52
C LEU A 196 3.49 0.60 -2.04
N SER A 197 2.76 1.35 -1.22
CA SER A 197 2.73 1.07 0.22
C SER A 197 1.95 -0.20 0.56
N GLY A 198 2.54 -1.03 1.40
CA GLY A 198 2.06 -2.35 1.82
C GLY A 198 0.83 -2.35 2.72
N ARG A 199 0.38 -1.18 3.20
CA ARG A 199 -0.96 -1.02 3.78
C ARG A 199 -2.02 -1.60 2.84
N THR A 200 -1.91 -1.29 1.56
CA THR A 200 -2.61 -2.00 0.48
C THR A 200 -1.89 -1.76 -0.85
N ALA A 201 -1.34 -2.82 -1.42
CA ALA A 201 -0.77 -2.82 -2.76
C ALA A 201 -1.18 -4.09 -3.50
N VAL A 202 -1.60 -3.95 -4.76
CA VAL A 202 -2.06 -5.06 -5.60
C VAL A 202 -1.04 -5.34 -6.66
N TYR A 203 -0.73 -6.61 -6.89
CA TYR A 203 0.23 -7.06 -7.90
C TYR A 203 -0.35 -8.19 -8.74
N ARG A 204 0.16 -8.35 -9.95
CA ARG A 204 -0.03 -9.59 -10.70
C ARG A 204 0.65 -10.73 -9.95
N ARG A 205 -0.10 -11.80 -9.66
CA ARG A 205 0.42 -12.98 -8.96
C ARG A 205 1.62 -13.60 -9.68
N ALA A 206 1.60 -13.62 -11.01
CA ALA A 206 2.69 -14.14 -11.81
C ALA A 206 4.03 -13.43 -11.50
N LEU A 207 4.01 -12.11 -11.35
CA LEU A 207 5.21 -11.32 -11.01
C LEU A 207 5.69 -11.62 -9.60
N LEU A 208 4.79 -11.76 -8.63
CA LEU A 208 5.14 -12.13 -7.26
C LEU A 208 5.83 -13.51 -7.21
N LEU A 209 5.30 -14.48 -7.96
CA LEU A 209 5.89 -15.81 -8.05
C LEU A 209 7.27 -15.79 -8.72
N GLU A 210 7.40 -15.09 -9.84
CA GLU A 210 8.66 -14.94 -10.58
C GLU A 210 9.76 -14.32 -9.70
N HIS A 211 9.42 -13.30 -8.91
CA HIS A 211 10.38 -12.55 -8.10
C HIS A 211 10.49 -13.06 -6.65
N THR A 212 9.83 -14.17 -6.31
CA THR A 212 9.78 -14.70 -4.93
C THR A 212 11.18 -14.98 -4.37
N GLU A 213 12.07 -15.61 -5.16
CA GLU A 213 13.42 -15.93 -4.69
C GLU A 213 14.24 -14.66 -4.43
N ALA A 214 14.23 -13.72 -5.37
CA ALA A 214 14.92 -12.44 -5.27
C ALA A 214 14.39 -11.56 -4.13
N PHE A 215 13.12 -11.71 -3.76
CA PHE A 215 12.53 -11.03 -2.60
C PHE A 215 13.03 -11.61 -1.27
N MET A 216 13.15 -12.93 -1.17
CA MET A 216 13.56 -13.61 0.06
C MET A 216 15.06 -13.56 0.34
N GLN A 217 15.89 -13.49 -0.70
CA GLN A 217 17.36 -13.55 -0.57
C GLN A 217 18.03 -12.17 -0.63
N GLU A 218 17.27 -11.08 -0.48
CA GLU A 218 17.82 -9.74 -0.56
C GLU A 218 18.89 -9.50 0.51
N SER A 219 20.06 -9.04 0.08
CA SER A 219 21.11 -8.59 0.97
C SER A 219 21.76 -7.31 0.43
N PHE A 220 22.16 -6.44 1.36
CA PHE A 220 22.94 -5.25 1.06
C PHE A 220 24.28 -5.35 1.78
N LEU A 221 25.38 -5.29 1.02
CA LEU A 221 26.74 -5.49 1.53
C LEU A 221 26.89 -6.78 2.37
N GLY A 222 26.21 -7.85 1.95
CA GLY A 222 26.23 -9.16 2.63
C GLY A 222 25.33 -9.28 3.86
N VAL A 223 24.61 -8.21 4.23
CA VAL A 223 23.65 -8.23 5.34
C VAL A 223 22.24 -8.46 4.79
N PRO A 224 21.50 -9.47 5.27
CA PRO A 224 20.11 -9.69 4.88
C PRO A 224 19.23 -8.46 5.15
N CYS A 225 18.52 -8.01 4.13
CA CYS A 225 17.57 -6.91 4.25
C CYS A 225 16.21 -7.48 4.71
N MET A 226 15.82 -7.19 5.95
CA MET A 226 14.55 -7.68 6.52
C MET A 226 13.47 -6.59 6.60
N SER A 227 13.77 -5.36 6.16
CA SER A 227 12.87 -4.21 6.21
C SER A 227 12.59 -3.68 4.81
N GLY A 228 11.48 -2.96 4.64
CA GLY A 228 11.16 -2.27 3.39
C GLY A 228 10.60 -3.18 2.29
N ASP A 229 9.82 -4.19 2.66
CA ASP A 229 9.19 -5.17 1.75
C ASP A 229 8.51 -4.50 0.54
N ASP A 230 7.76 -3.43 0.81
CA ASP A 230 7.08 -2.59 -0.17
C ASP A 230 8.01 -2.00 -1.23
N LYS A 231 9.18 -1.52 -0.79
CA LYS A 231 10.19 -0.92 -1.67
C LYS A 231 10.96 -1.97 -2.46
N ARG A 232 10.92 -3.23 -2.03
CA ARG A 232 11.54 -4.33 -2.77
C ARG A 232 10.64 -4.84 -3.89
N LEU A 233 9.33 -4.76 -3.68
CA LEU A 233 8.32 -5.19 -4.66
C LEU A 233 7.97 -4.11 -5.70
N THR A 234 8.38 -2.87 -5.49
CA THR A 234 8.20 -1.73 -6.42
C THR A 234 9.54 -1.35 -7.03
#